data_AF-A0A955S601-F1
#
_entry.id   AF-A0A955S601-F1
#
_cell.length_a   1.000
_cell.length_b   1.000
_cell.length_c   1.000
_cell.angle_alpha   90.00
_cell.angle_beta   90.00
_cell.angle_gamma   90.00
#
_symmetry.space_group_name_H-M   'P 1'
#
loop_
_entity.id
_entity.type
_entity.pdbx_description
1 polymer ?
#
loop_
_entity_poly.entity_id
_entity_poly.type
_entity_poly.pdbx_seq_one_letter_code
_entity_poly.pdbx_strand_id
1 'polypeptide(L)'
;MIKMPIISFSKLRNQRGSALLFSYLVIVAILGIGSAFMLLSVNESQTAERHRLATVAFHIAEAGVERGLYDLRQDFVNAIGTPSWADSDINSMAIGPDTSNYYTVPYGTTTLNGGSYTVEFLNVGTRDMWVRSTGTIGGVSQSIRVYAKIVDISRWGNAIFGGGGASGTMVNGNVDIRGSVHILGDNLLPGDVAIDLGGTAQLVGNNYTGLNATLQAKVPALPTVNFNGEIVETLNAELRVKQGSVGLSGSATVGEADVAGNNVKETVDGVYVTDGYGGTQGSGAVYSDNSVTTAYDLGDAVKFPRFSDPSPYNTSITNQQYLYHNALVISNSSDLTTLANINPSSSFSFSGPNGSISMDGSGNMTVSGIVYIDGGEFNLLKNGSDKTITYTGTGSIVATGDVHV
;
A
#
# COMPACT_ATOMS: atom_id res chain seq x y z
N MET A 1 -112.16 -11.20 -50.17
CA MET A 1 -111.17 -10.38 -50.89
C MET A 1 -110.25 -9.70 -49.88
N ILE A 2 -109.18 -10.37 -49.41
CA ILE A 2 -107.99 -9.72 -48.79
C ILE A 2 -106.80 -10.64 -49.12
N LYS A 3 -105.82 -10.09 -49.84
CA LYS A 3 -104.67 -10.78 -50.43
C LYS A 3 -103.45 -10.51 -49.54
N MET A 4 -102.93 -11.53 -48.85
CA MET A 4 -101.67 -11.42 -48.10
C MET A 4 -100.48 -11.39 -49.06
N PRO A 5 -99.55 -10.42 -48.96
CA PRO A 5 -98.30 -10.45 -49.71
C PRO A 5 -97.28 -11.35 -49.00
N ILE A 6 -96.78 -12.33 -49.75
CA ILE A 6 -95.64 -13.17 -49.40
C ILE A 6 -94.40 -12.26 -49.37
N ILE A 7 -93.74 -12.19 -48.21
CA ILE A 7 -92.47 -11.50 -48.04
C ILE A 7 -91.41 -12.23 -48.86
N SER A 8 -90.92 -11.55 -49.90
CA SER A 8 -89.85 -12.01 -50.79
C SER A 8 -88.52 -12.00 -50.04
N PHE A 9 -87.89 -13.17 -49.89
CA PHE A 9 -86.48 -13.28 -49.52
C PHE A 9 -85.63 -12.57 -50.59
N SER A 10 -85.24 -11.34 -50.28
CA SER A 10 -84.34 -10.55 -51.10
C SER A 10 -83.00 -11.27 -51.27
N LYS A 11 -82.67 -11.58 -52.53
CA LYS A 11 -81.32 -11.89 -53.06
C LYS A 11 -80.19 -11.84 -52.02
N LEU A 12 -79.78 -13.00 -51.51
CA LEU A 12 -78.41 -13.21 -51.07
C LEU A 12 -77.50 -13.08 -52.30
N ARG A 13 -77.05 -11.85 -52.55
CA ARG A 13 -76.12 -11.50 -53.60
C ARG A 13 -74.82 -12.26 -53.33
N ASN A 14 -74.37 -13.03 -54.31
CA ASN A 14 -73.22 -13.93 -54.25
C ASN A 14 -71.92 -13.16 -53.89
N GLN A 15 -71.60 -13.06 -52.59
CA GLN A 15 -70.39 -12.38 -52.04
C GLN A 15 -69.14 -13.27 -52.01
N ARG A 16 -69.14 -14.38 -52.77
CA ARG A 16 -68.01 -15.33 -52.78
C ARG A 16 -66.68 -14.70 -53.25
N GLY A 17 -66.73 -13.65 -54.07
CA GLY A 17 -65.55 -12.93 -54.54
C GLY A 17 -64.93 -11.97 -53.52
N SER A 18 -65.73 -11.27 -52.72
CA SER A 18 -65.23 -10.35 -51.68
C SER A 18 -64.64 -11.09 -50.47
N ALA A 19 -65.21 -12.24 -50.12
CA ALA A 19 -64.68 -13.11 -49.06
C ALA A 19 -63.28 -13.64 -49.38
N LEU A 20 -63.00 -13.96 -50.66
CA LEU A 20 -61.70 -14.47 -51.10
C LEU A 20 -60.63 -13.37 -51.13
N LEU A 21 -60.99 -12.14 -51.51
CA LEU A 21 -60.08 -10.99 -51.44
C LEU A 21 -59.76 -10.62 -49.98
N PHE A 22 -60.76 -10.65 -49.10
CA PHE A 22 -60.56 -10.38 -47.69
C PHE A 22 -59.68 -11.44 -47.01
N SER A 23 -59.90 -12.73 -47.30
CA SER A 23 -59.05 -13.80 -46.76
C SER A 23 -57.61 -13.68 -47.27
N TYR A 24 -57.40 -13.32 -48.54
CA TYR A 24 -56.05 -13.07 -49.07
C TYR A 24 -55.38 -11.90 -48.38
N LEU A 25 -56.10 -10.80 -48.16
CA LEU A 25 -55.59 -9.63 -47.45
C LEU A 25 -55.21 -9.96 -46.00
N VAL A 26 -56.04 -10.74 -45.31
CA VAL A 26 -55.74 -11.23 -43.95
C VAL A 26 -54.52 -12.15 -43.94
N ILE A 27 -54.39 -13.07 -44.90
CA ILE A 27 -53.22 -13.95 -45.00
C ILE A 27 -51.94 -13.13 -45.24
N VAL A 28 -51.98 -12.15 -46.14
CA VAL A 28 -50.84 -11.26 -46.40
C VAL A 28 -50.47 -10.44 -45.16
N ALA A 29 -51.47 -9.93 -44.43
CA ALA A 29 -51.22 -9.21 -43.18
C ALA A 29 -50.58 -10.12 -42.12
N ILE A 30 -51.06 -11.35 -41.94
CA ILE A 30 -50.49 -12.32 -41.00
C ILE A 30 -49.07 -12.72 -41.40
N LEU A 31 -48.80 -12.94 -42.69
CA LEU A 31 -47.46 -13.24 -43.19
C LEU A 31 -46.49 -12.06 -42.98
N GLY A 32 -46.96 -10.83 -43.20
CA GLY A 32 -46.19 -9.62 -42.93
C GLY A 32 -45.82 -9.49 -41.46
N ILE A 33 -46.79 -9.72 -40.57
CA ILE A 33 -46.58 -9.72 -39.12
C ILE A 33 -45.63 -10.85 -38.71
N GLY A 34 -45.84 -12.07 -39.21
CA GLY A 34 -44.98 -13.23 -38.92
C GLY A 34 -43.54 -13.02 -39.35
N SER A 35 -43.32 -12.41 -40.51
CA SER A 35 -41.98 -12.06 -41.01
C SER A 35 -41.30 -11.02 -40.12
N ALA A 36 -42.04 -9.99 -39.69
CA ALA A 36 -41.52 -8.98 -38.76
C ALA A 36 -41.14 -9.58 -37.41
N PHE A 37 -41.95 -10.50 -36.87
CA PHE A 37 -41.63 -11.21 -35.62
C PHE A 37 -40.38 -12.08 -35.75
N MET A 38 -40.19 -12.79 -36.88
CA MET A 38 -38.96 -13.57 -37.10
C MET A 38 -37.72 -12.69 -37.13
N LEU A 39 -37.78 -11.53 -37.81
CA LEU A 39 -36.66 -10.59 -37.85
C LEU A 39 -36.32 -10.02 -36.47
N LEU A 40 -37.34 -9.65 -35.69
CA LEU A 40 -37.16 -9.20 -34.30
C LEU A 40 -36.51 -10.30 -33.44
N SER A 41 -37.01 -11.54 -33.52
CA SER A 41 -36.49 -12.67 -32.75
C SER A 41 -35.03 -12.99 -33.11
N VAL A 42 -34.65 -12.95 -34.39
CA VAL A 42 -33.26 -13.16 -34.82
C VAL A 42 -32.36 -12.04 -34.29
N ASN A 43 -32.81 -10.78 -34.34
CA ASN A 43 -32.04 -9.65 -33.85
C ASN A 43 -31.87 -9.69 -32.32
N GLU A 44 -32.93 -10.04 -31.58
CA GLU A 44 -32.87 -10.21 -30.13
C GLU A 44 -31.94 -11.36 -29.74
N SER A 45 -32.01 -12.49 -30.45
CA SER A 45 -31.11 -13.62 -30.22
C SER A 45 -29.64 -13.27 -30.46
N GLN A 46 -29.33 -12.57 -31.56
CA GLN A 46 -27.97 -12.11 -31.83
C GLN A 46 -27.48 -11.08 -30.80
N THR A 47 -28.36 -10.18 -30.37
CA THR A 47 -28.05 -9.17 -29.36
C THR A 47 -27.80 -9.82 -28.00
N ALA A 48 -28.63 -10.77 -27.59
CA ALA A 48 -28.46 -11.53 -26.36
C ALA A 48 -27.16 -12.33 -26.36
N GLU A 49 -26.83 -12.98 -27.48
CA GLU A 49 -25.57 -13.73 -27.60
C GLU A 49 -24.35 -12.80 -27.56
N ARG A 50 -24.40 -11.63 -28.22
CA ARG A 50 -23.33 -10.62 -28.12
C ARG A 50 -23.16 -10.11 -26.70
N HIS A 51 -24.25 -9.87 -25.97
CA HIS A 51 -24.17 -9.49 -24.56
C HIS A 51 -23.51 -10.58 -23.71
N ARG A 52 -23.91 -11.85 -23.90
CA ARG A 52 -23.30 -12.99 -23.20
C ARG A 52 -21.80 -13.09 -23.50
N LEU A 53 -21.41 -13.01 -24.77
CA LEU A 53 -20.00 -13.04 -25.18
C LEU A 53 -19.21 -11.84 -24.66
N ALA A 54 -19.80 -10.64 -24.61
CA ALA A 54 -19.17 -9.45 -24.05
C ALA A 54 -18.90 -9.61 -22.54
N THR A 55 -19.85 -10.15 -21.76
CA THR A 55 -19.63 -10.45 -20.34
C THR A 55 -18.50 -11.47 -20.15
N VAL A 56 -18.45 -12.51 -20.98
CA VAL A 56 -17.37 -13.51 -20.92
C VAL A 56 -16.02 -12.88 -21.31
N ALA A 57 -15.98 -12.07 -22.38
CA ALA A 57 -14.77 -11.35 -22.79
C ALA A 57 -14.26 -10.41 -21.69
N PHE A 58 -15.17 -9.76 -20.94
CA PHE A 58 -14.83 -8.92 -19.81
C PHE A 58 -14.15 -9.72 -18.69
N HIS A 59 -14.71 -10.86 -18.27
CA HIS A 59 -14.08 -11.72 -17.26
C HIS A 59 -12.74 -12.31 -17.71
N ILE A 60 -12.60 -12.61 -19.00
CA ILE A 60 -11.31 -13.04 -19.58
C ILE A 60 -10.30 -11.88 -19.49
N ALA A 61 -10.73 -10.64 -19.74
CA ALA A 61 -9.88 -9.46 -19.56
C ALA A 61 -9.49 -9.27 -18.09
N GLU A 62 -10.41 -9.43 -17.13
CA GLU A 62 -10.13 -9.36 -15.68
C GLU A 62 -9.04 -10.37 -15.29
N ALA A 63 -9.16 -11.63 -15.74
CA ALA A 63 -8.14 -12.64 -15.47
C ALA A 63 -6.75 -12.25 -15.99
N GLY A 64 -6.68 -11.59 -17.16
CA GLY A 64 -5.42 -11.05 -17.68
C GLY A 64 -4.89 -9.88 -16.85
N VAL A 65 -5.76 -8.97 -16.37
CA VAL A 65 -5.33 -7.88 -15.47
C VAL A 65 -4.76 -8.45 -14.17
N GLU A 66 -5.46 -9.38 -13.52
CA GLU A 66 -5.01 -10.01 -12.28
C GLU A 66 -3.67 -10.73 -12.46
N ARG A 67 -3.48 -11.38 -13.61
CA ARG A 67 -2.18 -11.97 -13.96
C ARG A 67 -1.08 -10.91 -14.07
N GLY A 68 -1.37 -9.82 -14.77
CA GLY A 68 -0.46 -8.67 -14.89
C GLY A 68 -0.06 -8.09 -13.53
N LEU A 69 -1.05 -7.83 -12.67
CA LEU A 69 -0.82 -7.31 -11.32
C LEU A 69 -0.04 -8.28 -10.43
N TYR A 70 -0.28 -9.58 -10.57
CA TYR A 70 0.49 -10.62 -9.87
C TYR A 70 1.96 -10.56 -10.27
N ASP A 71 2.27 -10.51 -11.57
CA ASP A 71 3.66 -10.49 -12.04
C ASP A 71 4.36 -9.18 -11.63
N LEU A 72 3.69 -8.04 -11.69
CA LEU A 72 4.21 -6.76 -11.16
C LEU A 72 4.54 -6.84 -9.65
N ARG A 73 3.69 -7.51 -8.87
CA ARG A 73 3.95 -7.73 -7.44
C ARG A 73 5.13 -8.67 -7.21
N GLN A 74 5.22 -9.78 -7.95
CA GLN A 74 6.31 -10.75 -7.81
C GLN A 74 7.65 -10.11 -8.17
N ASP A 75 7.68 -9.33 -9.24
CA ASP A 75 8.84 -8.57 -9.65
C ASP A 75 9.42 -7.74 -8.49
N PHE A 76 8.54 -6.95 -7.84
CA PHE A 76 8.92 -6.12 -6.71
C PHE A 76 9.41 -6.93 -5.49
N VAL A 77 8.75 -8.05 -5.18
CA VAL A 77 9.10 -8.90 -4.02
C VAL A 77 10.42 -9.65 -4.24
N ASN A 78 10.71 -10.03 -5.49
CA ASN A 78 11.89 -10.82 -5.84
C ASN A 78 13.11 -9.96 -6.17
N ALA A 79 12.91 -8.68 -6.45
CA ALA A 79 14.00 -7.74 -6.71
C ALA A 79 14.92 -7.59 -5.48
N ILE A 80 16.21 -7.76 -5.71
CA ILE A 80 17.25 -7.54 -4.69
C ILE A 80 17.73 -6.08 -4.85
N GLY A 81 17.47 -5.23 -3.86
CA GLY A 81 17.93 -3.83 -3.85
C GLY A 81 16.80 -2.83 -4.10
N THR A 82 16.89 -2.04 -5.17
CA THR A 82 15.92 -0.99 -5.54
C THR A 82 14.93 -1.50 -6.59
N PRO A 83 13.80 -2.12 -6.19
CA PRO A 83 12.80 -2.59 -7.14
C PRO A 83 12.27 -1.45 -8.00
N SER A 84 12.22 -1.67 -9.32
CA SER A 84 11.64 -0.72 -10.24
C SER A 84 11.03 -1.42 -11.45
N TRP A 85 9.81 -1.06 -11.81
CA TRP A 85 9.19 -1.53 -13.06
C TRP A 85 9.72 -0.81 -14.31
N ALA A 86 10.71 0.08 -14.15
CA ALA A 86 11.37 0.81 -15.22
C ALA A 86 12.74 0.23 -15.59
N ASP A 87 13.12 -0.93 -15.05
CA ASP A 87 14.44 -1.55 -15.24
C ASP A 87 14.53 -2.49 -16.45
N SER A 88 13.48 -2.54 -17.28
CA SER A 88 13.37 -3.41 -18.47
C SER A 88 13.18 -4.90 -18.19
N ASP A 89 12.89 -5.28 -16.96
CA ASP A 89 12.45 -6.62 -16.59
C ASP A 89 11.17 -6.52 -15.77
N ILE A 90 10.26 -7.49 -15.93
CA ILE A 90 9.14 -7.67 -15.00
C ILE A 90 9.02 -9.16 -14.72
N ASN A 91 9.35 -9.57 -13.51
CA ASN A 91 9.28 -10.96 -13.05
C ASN A 91 10.05 -11.92 -13.98
N SER A 92 11.31 -11.56 -14.30
CA SER A 92 12.19 -12.30 -15.22
C SER A 92 11.72 -12.32 -16.69
N MET A 93 10.74 -11.49 -17.04
CA MET A 93 10.38 -11.22 -18.41
C MET A 93 11.14 -9.97 -18.86
N ALA A 94 12.03 -10.13 -19.84
CA ALA A 94 12.68 -8.99 -20.49
C ALA A 94 11.63 -8.24 -21.33
N ILE A 95 11.14 -7.12 -20.79
CA ILE A 95 10.12 -6.30 -21.44
C ILE A 95 10.51 -4.84 -21.28
N GLY A 96 10.69 -4.14 -22.40
CA GLY A 96 11.24 -2.79 -22.41
C GLY A 96 10.32 -1.78 -21.69
N PRO A 97 10.87 -0.86 -20.89
CA PRO A 97 10.10 0.16 -20.21
C PRO A 97 9.78 1.24 -21.25
N ASP A 98 8.65 1.12 -21.92
CA ASP A 98 8.13 2.18 -22.78
C ASP A 98 7.24 3.11 -21.96
N THR A 99 7.60 4.39 -21.93
CA THR A 99 6.86 5.45 -21.23
C THR A 99 5.88 6.20 -22.13
N SER A 100 5.92 5.93 -23.44
CA SER A 100 5.11 6.58 -24.46
C SER A 100 4.02 5.66 -25.01
N ASN A 101 4.28 4.35 -25.10
CA ASN A 101 3.35 3.38 -25.68
C ASN A 101 3.15 2.15 -24.79
N TYR A 102 2.02 1.48 -25.01
CA TYR A 102 1.78 0.17 -24.45
C TYR A 102 2.68 -0.87 -25.10
N TYR A 103 3.27 -1.74 -24.29
CA TYR A 103 4.06 -2.87 -24.72
C TYR A 103 3.43 -4.18 -24.24
N THR A 104 3.34 -5.17 -25.14
CA THR A 104 2.68 -6.45 -24.85
C THR A 104 3.56 -7.33 -23.97
N VAL A 105 2.97 -7.86 -22.90
CA VAL A 105 3.60 -8.85 -22.04
C VAL A 105 3.58 -10.19 -22.78
N PRO A 106 4.72 -10.90 -22.90
CA PRO A 106 4.83 -12.13 -23.68
C PRO A 106 4.23 -13.34 -22.93
N TYR A 107 3.03 -13.20 -22.39
CA TYR A 107 2.27 -14.34 -21.92
C TYR A 107 2.00 -15.26 -23.11
N GLY A 108 2.33 -16.55 -22.96
CA GLY A 108 1.86 -17.55 -23.91
C GLY A 108 0.34 -17.46 -24.05
N THR A 109 -0.21 -17.82 -25.21
CA THR A 109 -1.67 -17.78 -25.43
C THR A 109 -2.39 -18.61 -24.37
N THR A 110 -2.94 -17.94 -23.36
CA THR A 110 -3.72 -18.57 -22.28
C THR A 110 -5.17 -18.62 -22.71
N THR A 111 -5.62 -19.81 -23.08
CA THR A 111 -7.02 -20.03 -23.44
C THR A 111 -7.87 -20.15 -22.18
N LEU A 112 -8.86 -19.28 -22.01
CA LEU A 112 -9.85 -19.33 -20.94
C LEU A 112 -11.23 -19.49 -21.56
N ASN A 113 -11.87 -20.64 -21.33
CA ASN A 113 -13.20 -20.95 -21.86
C ASN A 113 -13.33 -20.76 -23.39
N GLY A 114 -12.28 -21.10 -24.15
CA GLY A 114 -12.24 -20.94 -25.60
C GLY A 114 -11.98 -19.51 -26.10
N GLY A 115 -11.83 -18.53 -25.20
CA GLY A 115 -11.29 -17.20 -25.51
C GLY A 115 -9.84 -17.05 -25.09
N SER A 116 -9.26 -15.88 -25.32
CA SER A 116 -7.88 -15.53 -24.97
C SER A 116 -7.82 -14.11 -24.42
N TYR A 117 -6.77 -13.77 -23.67
CA TYR A 117 -6.47 -12.38 -23.34
C TYR A 117 -5.08 -11.98 -23.85
N THR A 118 -4.88 -10.68 -23.96
CA THR A 118 -3.57 -10.04 -24.17
C THR A 118 -3.38 -9.01 -23.07
N VAL A 119 -2.19 -8.95 -22.48
CA VAL A 119 -1.85 -7.98 -21.44
C VAL A 119 -0.77 -7.06 -21.95
N GLU A 120 -0.91 -5.78 -21.67
CA GLU A 120 0.00 -4.73 -22.07
C GLU A 120 0.27 -3.81 -20.89
N PHE A 121 1.51 -3.36 -20.80
CA PHE A 121 1.97 -2.42 -19.78
C PHE A 121 2.36 -1.09 -20.44
N LEU A 122 2.24 0.00 -19.71
CA LEU A 122 2.75 1.32 -20.08
C LEU A 122 3.36 1.93 -18.83
N ASN A 123 4.68 2.13 -18.86
CA ASN A 123 5.42 2.62 -17.71
C ASN A 123 5.14 4.12 -17.53
N VAL A 124 4.84 4.54 -16.30
CA VAL A 124 4.61 5.96 -15.97
C VAL A 124 5.63 6.48 -14.96
N GLY A 125 6.27 5.57 -14.23
CA GLY A 125 7.31 5.87 -13.27
C GLY A 125 8.00 4.60 -12.77
N THR A 126 8.92 4.76 -11.85
CA THR A 126 9.71 3.63 -11.30
C THR A 126 8.86 2.61 -10.56
N ARG A 127 7.71 3.02 -10.01
CA ARG A 127 6.78 2.19 -9.20
C ARG A 127 5.32 2.36 -9.62
N ASP A 128 5.10 2.91 -10.81
CA ASP A 128 3.79 3.28 -11.35
C ASP A 128 3.64 2.76 -12.78
N MET A 129 2.51 2.09 -13.05
CA MET A 129 2.27 1.39 -14.31
C MET A 129 0.80 1.42 -14.70
N TRP A 130 0.51 1.65 -15.97
CA TRP A 130 -0.80 1.29 -16.52
C TRP A 130 -0.79 -0.15 -17.01
N VAL A 131 -1.71 -0.96 -16.49
CA VAL A 131 -1.97 -2.32 -16.98
C VAL A 131 -3.22 -2.30 -17.83
N ARG A 132 -3.14 -2.78 -19.07
CA ARG A 132 -4.27 -3.00 -19.95
C ARG A 132 -4.39 -4.48 -20.27
N SER A 133 -5.57 -5.05 -20.15
CA SER A 133 -5.87 -6.41 -20.60
C SER A 133 -7.03 -6.37 -21.58
N THR A 134 -6.91 -7.06 -22.71
CA THR A 134 -7.97 -7.23 -23.69
C THR A 134 -8.32 -8.70 -23.81
N GLY A 135 -9.52 -9.07 -23.38
CA GLY A 135 -10.09 -10.40 -23.52
C GLY A 135 -10.92 -10.51 -24.79
N THR A 136 -10.79 -11.63 -25.51
CA THR A 136 -11.45 -11.89 -26.79
C THR A 136 -12.08 -13.29 -26.80
N ILE A 137 -13.35 -13.39 -27.18
CA ILE A 137 -14.05 -14.66 -27.40
C ILE A 137 -15.11 -14.51 -28.49
N GLY A 138 -15.16 -15.46 -29.44
CA GLY A 138 -16.19 -15.45 -30.49
C GLY A 138 -16.22 -14.16 -31.34
N GLY A 139 -15.08 -13.49 -31.52
CA GLY A 139 -14.96 -12.23 -32.25
C GLY A 139 -15.40 -10.99 -31.46
N VAL A 140 -15.86 -11.14 -30.22
CA VAL A 140 -16.16 -10.04 -29.29
C VAL A 140 -14.93 -9.80 -28.41
N SER A 141 -14.58 -8.53 -28.19
CA SER A 141 -13.48 -8.16 -27.29
C SER A 141 -13.94 -7.12 -26.26
N GLN A 142 -13.33 -7.16 -25.07
CA GLN A 142 -13.48 -6.17 -24.02
C GLN A 142 -12.10 -5.85 -23.44
N SER A 143 -11.86 -4.60 -23.08
CA SER A 143 -10.59 -4.16 -22.52
C SER A 143 -10.79 -3.50 -21.17
N ILE A 144 -9.93 -3.86 -20.22
CA ILE A 144 -9.86 -3.27 -18.88
C ILE A 144 -8.51 -2.58 -18.75
N ARG A 145 -8.51 -1.40 -18.13
CA ARG A 145 -7.31 -0.63 -17.84
C ARG A 145 -7.27 -0.29 -16.36
N VAL A 146 -6.15 -0.56 -15.71
CA VAL A 146 -5.90 -0.33 -14.29
C VAL A 146 -4.62 0.47 -14.13
N TYR A 147 -4.64 1.48 -13.25
CA TYR A 147 -3.43 2.14 -12.77
C TYR A 147 -2.93 1.39 -11.55
N ALA A 148 -1.71 0.86 -11.61
CA ALA A 148 -1.06 0.18 -10.52
C ALA A 148 0.06 1.06 -9.96
N LYS A 149 0.09 1.21 -8.64
CA LYS A 149 1.19 1.80 -7.89
C LYS A 149 1.58 0.83 -6.78
N ILE A 150 2.87 0.57 -6.63
CA ILE A 150 3.40 -0.20 -5.50
C ILE A 150 4.07 0.73 -4.50
N VAL A 151 3.75 0.52 -3.22
CA VAL A 151 4.30 1.30 -2.11
C VAL A 151 4.88 0.33 -1.10
N ASP A 152 6.09 0.60 -0.63
CA ASP A 152 6.66 -0.12 0.48
C ASP A 152 5.96 0.32 1.77
N ILE A 153 5.22 -0.60 2.38
CA ILE A 153 4.53 -0.40 3.65
C ILE A 153 5.36 -0.88 4.85
N SER A 154 6.63 -1.21 4.64
CA SER A 154 7.55 -1.60 5.69
C SER A 154 7.70 -0.48 6.70
N ARG A 155 7.30 -0.78 7.93
CA ARG A 155 7.43 0.13 9.07
C ARG A 155 8.90 0.46 9.36
N TRP A 156 9.80 -0.47 9.03
CA TRP A 156 11.25 -0.35 9.20
C TRP A 156 11.93 0.47 8.10
N GLY A 157 11.22 0.81 7.03
CA GLY A 157 11.71 1.72 5.98
C GLY A 157 11.61 3.20 6.36
N ASN A 158 11.15 3.51 7.58
CA ASN A 158 10.99 4.88 8.07
C ASN A 158 12.04 5.20 9.13
N ALA A 159 12.52 6.44 9.15
CA ALA A 159 13.31 6.97 10.25
C ALA A 159 12.48 7.02 11.54
N ILE A 160 11.20 7.38 11.42
CA ILE A 160 10.23 7.31 12.52
C ILE A 160 8.95 6.64 12.03
N PHE A 161 8.52 5.60 12.75
CA PHE A 161 7.20 5.00 12.60
C PHE A 161 6.42 5.10 13.93
N GLY A 162 5.37 5.91 13.95
CA GLY A 162 4.58 6.21 15.15
C GLY A 162 3.18 5.60 15.12
N GLY A 163 2.75 5.01 16.24
CA GLY A 163 1.38 4.54 16.44
C GLY A 163 0.48 5.62 17.03
N GLY A 164 -0.20 5.30 18.13
CA GLY A 164 -1.05 6.24 18.88
C GLY A 164 -0.37 6.96 20.06
N GLY A 165 0.90 6.62 20.40
CA GLY A 165 1.68 7.28 21.46
C GLY A 165 1.00 7.38 22.84
N ALA A 166 1.63 8.13 23.75
CA ALA A 166 0.96 8.66 24.94
C ALA A 166 0.00 9.80 24.53
N SER A 167 -1.00 10.12 25.35
CA SER A 167 -1.96 11.19 25.03
C SER A 167 -1.26 12.49 24.64
N GLY A 168 -1.63 13.06 23.48
CA GLY A 168 -1.07 14.31 22.94
C GLY A 168 -0.26 14.12 21.65
N THR A 169 0.71 15.00 21.42
CA THR A 169 1.52 15.06 20.20
C THR A 169 2.55 13.92 20.14
N MET A 170 2.68 13.26 18.98
CA MET A 170 3.57 12.11 18.77
C MET A 170 5.03 12.52 18.62
N VAL A 171 5.29 13.63 17.93
CA VAL A 171 6.62 14.22 17.78
C VAL A 171 6.55 15.68 18.19
N ASN A 172 7.27 16.04 19.24
CA ASN A 172 7.25 17.40 19.79
C ASN A 172 8.69 17.90 20.02
N GLY A 173 8.94 19.15 19.63
CA GLY A 173 10.18 19.87 19.93
C GLY A 173 11.03 20.18 18.70
N ASN A 174 12.28 20.54 18.95
CA ASN A 174 13.25 20.85 17.89
C ASN A 174 14.03 19.58 17.52
N VAL A 175 13.62 18.90 16.46
CA VAL A 175 14.22 17.66 15.96
C VAL A 175 14.67 17.83 14.50
N ASP A 176 15.79 17.21 14.15
CA ASP A 176 16.24 17.04 12.76
C ASP A 176 16.18 15.54 12.44
N ILE A 177 15.27 15.18 11.52
CA ILE A 177 15.02 13.80 11.11
C ILE A 177 15.33 13.69 9.63
N ARG A 178 16.27 12.81 9.28
CA ARG A 178 16.65 12.50 7.89
C ARG A 178 16.08 11.13 7.50
N GLY A 179 15.13 11.12 6.57
CA GLY A 179 14.39 9.93 6.13
C GLY A 179 12.90 9.99 6.44
N SER A 180 12.15 8.99 5.95
CA SER A 180 10.67 8.99 6.00
C SER A 180 10.12 9.00 7.43
N VAL A 181 9.00 9.69 7.62
CA VAL A 181 8.25 9.74 8.88
C VAL A 181 6.82 9.30 8.61
N HIS A 182 6.37 8.26 9.32
CA HIS A 182 5.02 7.71 9.17
C HIS A 182 4.34 7.61 10.53
N ILE A 183 3.33 8.45 10.75
CA ILE A 183 2.53 8.50 11.97
C ILE A 183 1.10 8.02 11.69
N LEU A 184 0.65 7.03 12.44
CA LEU A 184 -0.74 6.55 12.37
C LEU A 184 -1.69 7.44 13.17
N GLY A 185 -1.27 7.90 14.36
CA GLY A 185 -2.10 8.76 15.19
C GLY A 185 -3.32 8.06 15.78
N ASP A 186 -3.27 6.74 16.02
CA ASP A 186 -4.43 5.90 16.42
C ASP A 186 -5.22 6.39 17.65
N ASN A 187 -4.66 7.29 18.47
CA ASN A 187 -5.31 7.87 19.65
C ASN A 187 -5.67 9.36 19.49
N LEU A 188 -5.54 9.91 18.29
CA LEU A 188 -5.82 11.31 18.00
C LEU A 188 -7.23 11.47 17.44
N LEU A 189 -7.89 12.56 17.82
CA LEU A 189 -9.12 12.98 17.18
C LEU A 189 -8.80 13.80 15.92
N PRO A 190 -9.73 13.86 14.94
CA PRO A 190 -9.56 14.72 13.78
C PRO A 190 -9.29 16.17 14.20
N GLY A 191 -8.18 16.74 13.71
CA GLY A 191 -7.75 18.10 14.03
C GLY A 191 -6.83 18.24 15.24
N ASP A 192 -6.55 17.17 15.99
CA ASP A 192 -5.46 17.17 16.96
C ASP A 192 -4.10 17.36 16.24
N VAL A 193 -3.07 17.78 16.97
CA VAL A 193 -1.72 17.93 16.41
C VAL A 193 -0.92 16.65 16.64
N ALA A 194 -0.61 15.93 15.56
CA ALA A 194 0.21 14.72 15.61
C ALA A 194 1.69 15.05 15.73
N ILE A 195 2.14 16.11 15.06
CA ILE A 195 3.53 16.54 15.03
C ILE A 195 3.54 18.04 15.29
N ASP A 196 4.27 18.51 16.29
CA ASP A 196 4.41 19.94 16.61
C ASP A 196 5.89 20.31 16.69
N LEU A 197 6.35 21.07 15.70
CA LEU A 197 7.75 21.45 15.59
C LEU A 197 7.92 22.95 15.70
N GLY A 198 8.99 23.33 16.40
CA GLY A 198 9.39 24.72 16.54
C GLY A 198 10.90 24.90 16.35
N GLY A 199 11.33 26.16 16.36
CA GLY A 199 12.75 26.49 16.22
C GLY A 199 13.26 26.21 14.81
N THR A 200 14.36 25.47 14.72
CA THR A 200 15.09 25.17 13.47
C THR A 200 14.89 23.71 13.03
N ALA A 201 13.79 23.09 13.41
CA ALA A 201 13.53 21.68 13.17
C ALA A 201 13.46 21.35 11.68
N GLN A 202 13.93 20.18 11.27
CA GLN A 202 13.70 19.65 9.94
C GLN A 202 13.03 18.29 10.09
N LEU A 203 11.72 18.23 9.82
CA LEU A 203 10.90 17.05 10.10
C LEU A 203 11.25 15.86 9.21
N VAL A 204 11.61 16.15 7.96
CA VAL A 204 11.95 15.14 6.95
C VAL A 204 12.98 15.77 6.03
N GLY A 205 14.26 15.53 6.27
CA GLY A 205 15.31 15.78 5.31
C GLY A 205 15.46 14.59 4.36
N ASN A 206 15.67 14.85 3.08
CA ASN A 206 15.75 13.82 2.03
C ASN A 206 17.20 13.39 1.70
N ASN A 207 18.17 13.76 2.54
CA ASN A 207 19.58 13.45 2.34
C ASN A 207 20.34 13.50 3.69
N TYR A 208 21.63 13.19 3.68
CA TYR A 208 22.48 13.19 4.88
C TYR A 208 23.21 14.52 5.14
N THR A 209 22.79 15.63 4.54
CA THR A 209 23.40 16.94 4.82
C THR A 209 23.35 17.25 6.31
N GLY A 210 24.48 17.70 6.88
CA GLY A 210 24.62 17.96 8.31
C GLY A 210 25.02 16.75 9.16
N LEU A 211 24.99 15.52 8.62
CA LEU A 211 25.50 14.35 9.33
C LEU A 211 27.03 14.40 9.46
N ASN A 212 27.55 14.08 10.65
CA ASN A 212 29.00 14.01 10.86
C ASN A 212 29.63 12.95 9.95
N ALA A 213 30.73 13.27 9.26
CA ALA A 213 31.39 12.38 8.30
C ALA A 213 31.75 10.99 8.87
N THR A 214 32.09 10.90 10.16
CA THR A 214 32.41 9.62 10.83
C THR A 214 31.17 8.76 11.04
N LEU A 215 29.99 9.38 11.21
CA LEU A 215 28.70 8.67 11.27
C LEU A 215 28.19 8.36 9.85
N GLN A 216 28.40 9.27 8.91
CA GLN A 216 28.05 9.07 7.50
C GLN A 216 28.77 7.85 6.91
N ALA A 217 30.05 7.65 7.26
CA ALA A 217 30.81 6.46 6.87
C ALA A 217 30.26 5.14 7.44
N LYS A 218 29.31 5.18 8.39
CA LYS A 218 28.66 4.00 8.99
C LYS A 218 27.27 3.72 8.43
N VAL A 219 26.73 4.59 7.58
CA VAL A 219 25.44 4.39 6.91
C VAL A 219 25.66 4.06 5.43
N PRO A 220 24.73 3.35 4.77
CA PRO A 220 24.82 3.08 3.34
C PRO A 220 24.88 4.37 2.52
N ALA A 221 25.49 4.29 1.33
CA ALA A 221 25.42 5.38 0.36
C ALA A 221 23.98 5.60 -0.09
N LEU A 222 23.63 6.85 -0.41
CA LEU A 222 22.31 7.21 -0.90
C LEU A 222 22.12 6.67 -2.33
N PRO A 223 20.93 6.13 -2.66
CA PRO A 223 20.59 5.83 -4.04
C PRO A 223 20.52 7.12 -4.87
N THR A 224 20.78 7.00 -6.17
CA THR A 224 20.71 8.12 -7.13
C THR A 224 19.44 8.04 -7.98
N VAL A 225 18.79 9.18 -8.22
CA VAL A 225 17.61 9.32 -9.08
C VAL A 225 17.82 10.46 -10.08
N ASN A 226 17.05 10.45 -11.18
CA ASN A 226 16.96 11.61 -12.06
C ASN A 226 15.84 12.53 -11.55
N PHE A 227 16.19 13.76 -11.15
CA PHE A 227 15.26 14.77 -10.66
C PHE A 227 15.52 16.10 -11.37
N ASN A 228 14.48 16.68 -11.97
CA ASN A 228 14.57 17.94 -12.74
C ASN A 228 15.67 17.97 -13.83
N GLY A 229 16.07 16.80 -14.36
CA GLY A 229 17.10 16.68 -15.38
C GLY A 229 18.53 16.48 -14.83
N GLU A 230 18.68 16.37 -13.52
CA GLU A 230 19.95 16.15 -12.82
C GLU A 230 19.96 14.78 -12.14
N ILE A 231 21.14 14.16 -12.03
CA ILE A 231 21.32 12.94 -11.25
C ILE A 231 21.69 13.32 -9.83
N VAL A 232 20.80 13.04 -8.88
CA VAL A 232 20.92 13.46 -7.48
C VAL A 232 20.79 12.27 -6.53
N GLU A 233 21.45 12.36 -5.38
CA GLU A 233 21.34 11.42 -4.26
C GLU A 233 20.11 11.73 -3.40
N THR A 234 19.37 10.71 -2.96
CA THR A 234 18.11 10.89 -2.21
C THR A 234 17.85 9.74 -1.24
N LEU A 235 17.17 10.03 -0.13
CA LEU A 235 16.60 9.02 0.77
C LEU A 235 15.24 8.48 0.27
N ASN A 236 14.66 9.10 -0.77
CA ASN A 236 13.27 8.92 -1.19
C ASN A 236 12.30 9.11 -0.01
N ALA A 237 12.58 10.12 0.81
CA ALA A 237 11.89 10.36 2.06
C ALA A 237 10.47 10.86 1.82
N GLU A 238 9.53 10.33 2.60
CA GLU A 238 8.11 10.69 2.55
C GLU A 238 7.58 11.01 3.95
N LEU A 239 6.64 11.95 4.04
CA LEU A 239 5.88 12.22 5.25
C LEU A 239 4.48 11.64 5.11
N ARG A 240 4.08 10.75 6.03
CA ARG A 240 2.72 10.22 6.12
C ARG A 240 2.15 10.44 7.51
N VAL A 241 0.99 11.08 7.59
CA VAL A 241 0.24 11.25 8.84
C VAL A 241 -1.22 10.89 8.60
N LYS A 242 -1.64 9.75 9.17
CA LYS A 242 -3.00 9.21 8.98
C LYS A 242 -4.04 9.99 9.78
N GLN A 243 -3.76 10.29 11.04
CA GLN A 243 -4.60 11.11 11.91
C GLN A 243 -3.76 12.17 12.61
N GLY A 244 -4.33 13.37 12.74
CA GLY A 244 -3.70 14.55 13.29
C GLY A 244 -2.97 15.41 12.24
N SER A 245 -2.85 16.69 12.56
CA SER A 245 -2.22 17.72 11.74
C SER A 245 -0.73 17.84 12.04
N VAL A 246 0.00 18.51 11.12
CA VAL A 246 1.43 18.80 11.27
C VAL A 246 1.61 20.30 11.54
N GLY A 247 1.98 20.63 12.77
CA GLY A 247 2.33 21.99 13.20
C GLY A 247 3.78 22.33 12.86
N LEU A 248 3.97 23.36 12.03
CA LEU A 248 5.29 23.90 11.67
C LEU A 248 5.40 25.35 12.14
N SER A 249 6.30 25.62 13.08
CA SER A 249 6.54 26.96 13.63
C SER A 249 8.02 27.36 13.61
N GLY A 250 8.30 28.65 13.73
CA GLY A 250 9.67 29.16 13.66
C GLY A 250 10.22 29.06 12.24
N SER A 251 11.34 28.39 12.04
CA SER A 251 11.89 28.06 10.73
C SER A 251 11.82 26.55 10.44
N ALA A 252 10.87 25.84 11.05
CA ALA A 252 10.71 24.40 10.86
C ALA A 252 10.20 24.08 9.45
N THR A 253 10.75 23.04 8.81
CA THR A 253 10.36 22.64 7.45
C THR A 253 10.13 21.13 7.31
N VAL A 254 9.41 20.76 6.25
CA VAL A 254 9.36 19.40 5.67
C VAL A 254 10.06 19.47 4.32
N GLY A 255 11.18 18.77 4.16
CA GLY A 255 12.09 18.99 3.04
C GLY A 255 12.73 20.37 3.06
N GLU A 256 13.44 20.67 1.99
CA GLU A 256 14.03 21.97 1.69
C GLU A 256 13.72 22.36 0.24
N ALA A 257 13.85 23.65 -0.09
CA ALA A 257 13.65 24.12 -1.45
C ALA A 257 14.70 23.50 -2.39
N ASP A 258 14.27 23.07 -3.57
CA ASP A 258 15.15 22.54 -4.62
C ASP A 258 16.22 23.56 -5.00
N VAL A 259 17.49 23.12 -5.04
CA VAL A 259 18.63 23.95 -5.44
C VAL A 259 19.35 23.29 -6.61
N ALA A 260 19.01 23.73 -7.82
CA ALA A 260 19.61 23.23 -9.06
C ALA A 260 21.15 23.27 -9.03
N GLY A 261 21.77 22.19 -9.49
CA GLY A 261 23.21 21.98 -9.50
C GLY A 261 23.78 21.32 -8.25
N ASN A 262 22.95 21.02 -7.24
CA ASN A 262 23.35 20.19 -6.11
C ASN A 262 23.37 18.70 -6.51
N ASN A 263 24.20 17.92 -5.81
CA ASN A 263 24.29 16.47 -6.03
C ASN A 263 23.29 15.67 -5.17
N VAL A 264 22.45 16.35 -4.39
CA VAL A 264 21.47 15.75 -3.47
C VAL A 264 20.09 16.35 -3.76
N LYS A 265 19.05 15.59 -3.44
CA LYS A 265 17.67 16.08 -3.50
C LYS A 265 17.27 16.71 -2.16
N GLU A 266 16.75 17.93 -2.20
CA GLU A 266 16.27 18.67 -1.02
C GLU A 266 14.78 18.44 -0.71
N THR A 267 13.95 18.38 -1.76
CA THR A 267 12.50 18.16 -1.63
C THR A 267 12.21 16.74 -1.18
N VAL A 268 11.17 16.53 -0.38
CA VAL A 268 10.67 15.18 -0.08
C VAL A 268 9.89 14.62 -1.28
N ASP A 269 9.88 13.30 -1.43
CA ASP A 269 9.23 12.63 -2.56
C ASP A 269 7.70 12.69 -2.46
N GLY A 270 7.18 12.84 -1.25
CA GLY A 270 5.75 12.97 -1.04
C GLY A 270 5.37 13.33 0.39
N VAL A 271 4.26 14.06 0.50
CA VAL A 271 3.58 14.35 1.76
C VAL A 271 2.13 13.88 1.69
N TYR A 272 1.67 13.20 2.73
CA TYR A 272 0.36 12.58 2.80
C TYR A 272 -0.23 12.81 4.20
N VAL A 273 -0.91 13.93 4.40
CA VAL A 273 -1.36 14.40 5.73
C VAL A 273 -2.87 14.63 5.69
N THR A 274 -3.61 13.84 6.47
CA THR A 274 -5.09 13.88 6.45
C THR A 274 -5.67 15.19 6.97
N ASP A 275 -5.16 15.68 8.11
CA ASP A 275 -5.74 16.84 8.81
C ASP A 275 -5.01 18.17 8.52
N GLY A 276 -4.17 18.17 7.49
CA GLY A 276 -3.46 19.36 7.02
C GLY A 276 -2.33 19.86 7.93
N TYR A 277 -2.02 21.15 7.78
CA TYR A 277 -0.86 21.79 8.39
C TYR A 277 -1.27 22.98 9.24
N GLY A 278 -0.58 23.16 10.36
CA GLY A 278 -0.77 24.27 11.30
C GLY A 278 0.55 24.94 11.66
N GLY A 279 0.53 25.69 12.77
CA GLY A 279 1.68 26.49 13.20
C GLY A 279 1.83 27.81 12.41
N THR A 280 2.91 28.54 12.70
CA THR A 280 3.14 29.87 12.09
C THR A 280 3.60 29.81 10.63
N GLN A 281 4.17 28.70 10.18
CA GLN A 281 4.58 28.48 8.80
C GLN A 281 3.52 27.74 7.98
N GLY A 282 2.78 26.81 8.61
CA GLY A 282 1.78 26.00 7.92
C GLY A 282 2.36 25.22 6.73
N SER A 283 1.57 25.04 5.68
CA SER A 283 2.01 24.33 4.46
C SER A 283 3.03 25.10 3.62
N GLY A 284 3.29 26.38 3.91
CA GLY A 284 4.28 27.19 3.18
C GLY A 284 5.73 26.75 3.40
N ALA A 285 5.99 25.96 4.45
CA ALA A 285 7.30 25.38 4.76
C ALA A 285 7.40 23.89 4.40
N VAL A 286 6.57 23.43 3.46
CA VAL A 286 6.55 22.05 2.98
C VAL A 286 7.02 22.02 1.53
N TYR A 287 8.16 21.37 1.30
CA TYR A 287 8.79 21.24 -0.01
C TYR A 287 8.74 19.79 -0.46
N SER A 288 7.72 19.47 -1.25
CA SER A 288 7.39 18.11 -1.69
C SER A 288 7.16 18.06 -3.19
N ASP A 289 7.45 16.92 -3.81
CA ASP A 289 7.20 16.67 -5.23
C ASP A 289 5.70 16.48 -5.54
N ASN A 290 4.88 16.22 -4.51
CA ASN A 290 3.44 16.18 -4.61
C ASN A 290 2.76 17.41 -3.97
N SER A 291 1.45 17.52 -4.16
CA SER A 291 0.67 18.58 -3.49
C SER A 291 0.63 18.37 -1.97
N VAL A 292 0.72 19.47 -1.23
CA VAL A 292 0.46 19.53 0.23
C VAL A 292 -0.99 19.20 0.60
N THR A 293 -1.90 19.08 -0.37
CA THR A 293 -3.32 18.73 -0.11
C THR A 293 -3.60 17.23 -0.18
N THR A 294 -2.58 16.41 -0.46
CA THR A 294 -2.76 14.96 -0.59
C THR A 294 -2.98 14.36 0.81
N ALA A 295 -4.12 13.69 1.02
CA ALA A 295 -4.41 12.98 2.26
C ALA A 295 -3.64 11.65 2.34
N TYR A 296 -3.68 11.01 3.51
CA TYR A 296 -3.09 9.69 3.74
C TYR A 296 -3.56 8.64 2.72
N ASP A 297 -2.61 7.91 2.11
CA ASP A 297 -2.83 7.09 0.91
C ASP A 297 -2.91 5.57 1.15
N LEU A 298 -2.68 5.09 2.38
CA LEU A 298 -2.56 3.65 2.67
C LEU A 298 -3.77 3.03 3.40
N GLY A 299 -4.82 3.81 3.68
CA GLY A 299 -6.02 3.33 4.39
C GLY A 299 -5.72 2.59 5.70
N ASP A 300 -6.23 1.37 5.85
CA ASP A 300 -6.04 0.52 7.04
C ASP A 300 -5.00 -0.60 6.84
N ALA A 301 -4.23 -0.56 5.76
CA ALA A 301 -3.24 -1.59 5.43
C ALA A 301 -2.08 -1.64 6.44
N VAL A 302 -1.81 -0.52 7.12
CA VAL A 302 -0.67 -0.37 8.05
C VAL A 302 -1.18 -0.18 9.48
N LYS A 303 -0.58 -0.92 10.42
CA LYS A 303 -0.89 -0.87 11.86
C LYS A 303 0.39 -0.89 12.69
N PHE A 304 0.35 -0.25 13.85
CA PHE A 304 1.46 -0.29 14.79
C PHE A 304 1.67 -1.72 15.33
N PRO A 305 2.91 -2.27 15.30
CA PRO A 305 3.18 -3.61 15.77
C PRO A 305 2.97 -3.70 17.27
N ARG A 306 2.27 -4.74 17.72
CA ARG A 306 2.05 -5.02 19.13
C ARG A 306 2.56 -6.42 19.47
N PHE A 307 3.01 -6.59 20.70
CA PHE A 307 3.36 -7.93 21.22
C PHE A 307 2.18 -8.90 21.23
N SER A 308 0.95 -8.37 21.28
CA SER A 308 -0.29 -9.13 21.16
C SER A 308 -0.63 -9.58 19.74
N ASP A 309 0.03 -9.04 18.71
CA ASP A 309 -0.24 -9.41 17.32
C ASP A 309 0.21 -10.85 17.05
N PRO A 310 -0.41 -11.56 16.08
CA PRO A 310 0.05 -12.88 15.66
C PRO A 310 1.52 -12.87 15.21
N SER A 311 2.27 -13.89 15.59
CA SER A 311 3.67 -14.04 15.16
C SER A 311 3.76 -14.30 13.65
N PRO A 312 4.70 -13.67 12.93
CA PRO A 312 4.91 -13.93 11.51
C PRO A 312 5.40 -15.36 11.23
N TYR A 313 5.98 -16.03 12.23
CA TYR A 313 6.49 -17.40 12.10
C TYR A 313 5.46 -18.47 12.47
N ASN A 314 4.49 -18.13 13.32
CA ASN A 314 3.37 -18.99 13.68
C ASN A 314 2.18 -18.13 14.09
N THR A 315 1.22 -17.98 13.19
CA THR A 315 0.04 -17.13 13.41
C THR A 315 -0.92 -17.64 14.48
N SER A 316 -0.69 -18.85 15.04
CA SER A 316 -1.48 -19.41 16.13
C SER A 316 -1.04 -18.92 17.52
N ILE A 317 0.11 -18.22 17.60
CA ILE A 317 0.63 -17.63 18.84
C ILE A 317 0.90 -16.13 18.62
N THR A 318 0.96 -15.36 19.70
CA THR A 318 1.33 -13.94 19.64
C THR A 318 2.85 -13.75 19.50
N ASN A 319 3.28 -12.56 19.08
CA ASN A 319 4.69 -12.18 19.09
C ASN A 319 5.31 -12.34 20.48
N GLN A 320 4.58 -11.98 21.54
CA GLN A 320 5.04 -12.16 22.92
C GLN A 320 5.31 -13.62 23.27
N GLN A 321 4.38 -14.51 22.92
CA GLN A 321 4.52 -15.94 23.16
C GLN A 321 5.67 -16.54 22.36
N TYR A 322 5.83 -16.11 21.10
CA TYR A 322 6.97 -16.50 20.28
C TYR A 322 8.31 -16.10 20.93
N LEU A 323 8.43 -14.86 21.40
CA LEU A 323 9.62 -14.38 22.09
C LEU A 323 9.88 -15.18 23.37
N TYR A 324 8.85 -15.42 24.18
CA TYR A 324 8.96 -16.24 25.40
C TYR A 324 9.45 -17.67 25.09
N HIS A 325 8.94 -18.32 24.04
CA HIS A 325 9.35 -19.68 23.65
C HIS A 325 10.77 -19.77 23.06
N ASN A 326 11.32 -18.67 22.54
CA ASN A 326 12.61 -18.62 21.85
C ASN A 326 13.64 -17.76 22.60
N ALA A 327 13.50 -17.59 23.92
CA ALA A 327 14.38 -16.77 24.74
C ALA A 327 15.03 -17.54 25.90
N LEU A 328 16.06 -16.92 26.49
CA LEU A 328 16.37 -17.10 27.90
C LEU A 328 15.27 -16.42 28.72
N VAL A 329 14.45 -17.20 29.42
CA VAL A 329 13.40 -16.69 30.32
C VAL A 329 13.96 -16.53 31.73
N ILE A 330 13.92 -15.32 32.26
CA ILE A 330 14.32 -14.97 33.62
C ILE A 330 13.05 -14.64 34.41
N SER A 331 12.69 -15.52 35.34
CA SER A 331 11.50 -15.39 36.19
C SER A 331 11.78 -15.62 37.68
N ASN A 332 13.03 -15.97 38.04
CA ASN A 332 13.41 -16.16 39.44
C ASN A 332 13.48 -14.79 40.16
N SER A 333 12.83 -14.68 41.32
CA SER A 333 12.76 -13.43 42.09
C SER A 333 14.12 -12.82 42.43
N SER A 334 15.18 -13.60 42.69
CA SER A 334 16.53 -13.07 42.96
C SER A 334 17.16 -12.44 41.71
N ASP A 335 16.91 -13.04 40.55
CA ASP A 335 17.47 -12.61 39.28
C ASP A 335 16.72 -11.37 38.79
N LEU A 336 15.39 -11.35 38.94
CA LEU A 336 14.57 -10.17 38.69
C LEU A 336 14.99 -8.98 39.57
N THR A 337 15.29 -9.22 40.85
CA THR A 337 15.79 -8.17 41.76
C THR A 337 17.14 -7.63 41.29
N THR A 338 18.00 -8.49 40.74
CA THR A 338 19.30 -8.09 40.17
C THR A 338 19.10 -7.19 38.95
N LEU A 339 18.20 -7.55 38.03
CA LEU A 339 17.92 -6.80 36.81
C LEU A 339 17.17 -5.48 37.05
N ALA A 340 16.41 -5.38 38.13
CA ALA A 340 15.75 -4.15 38.55
C ALA A 340 16.70 -3.13 39.22
N ASN A 341 17.97 -3.49 39.47
CA ASN A 341 18.91 -2.66 40.23
C ASN A 341 20.33 -2.61 39.60
N ILE A 342 20.40 -2.61 38.26
CA ILE A 342 21.68 -2.65 37.54
C ILE A 342 22.46 -1.35 37.74
N ASN A 343 23.77 -1.47 37.91
CA ASN A 343 24.71 -0.35 37.91
C ASN A 343 26.07 -0.82 37.34
N PRO A 344 27.01 0.07 37.00
CA PRO A 344 28.30 -0.34 36.42
C PRO A 344 29.12 -1.35 37.25
N SER A 345 28.93 -1.42 38.57
CA SER A 345 29.61 -2.42 39.40
C SER A 345 28.81 -3.72 39.57
N SER A 346 27.63 -3.84 38.95
CA SER A 346 26.86 -5.08 38.94
C SER A 346 27.63 -6.18 38.23
N SER A 347 27.63 -7.37 38.83
CA SER A 347 28.25 -8.57 38.27
C SER A 347 27.23 -9.70 38.30
N PHE A 348 26.85 -10.19 37.14
CA PHE A 348 25.90 -11.29 36.98
C PHE A 348 26.08 -11.97 35.62
N SER A 349 25.60 -13.20 35.50
CA SER A 349 25.61 -13.93 34.23
C SER A 349 24.44 -14.90 34.19
N PHE A 350 23.49 -14.64 33.31
CA PHE A 350 22.36 -15.51 33.02
C PHE A 350 22.51 -16.02 31.59
N SER A 351 22.35 -17.34 31.39
CA SER A 351 22.52 -17.97 30.08
C SER A 351 21.57 -19.13 29.91
N GLY A 352 21.06 -19.31 28.70
CA GLY A 352 20.24 -20.43 28.28
C GLY A 352 20.51 -20.78 26.82
N PRO A 353 19.79 -21.77 26.26
CA PRO A 353 20.01 -22.23 24.89
C PRO A 353 19.75 -21.15 23.83
N ASN A 354 18.87 -20.19 24.11
CA ASN A 354 18.41 -19.19 23.13
C ASN A 354 18.85 -17.76 23.46
N GLY A 355 19.65 -17.55 24.50
CA GLY A 355 20.14 -16.22 24.85
C GLY A 355 20.98 -16.17 26.11
N SER A 356 21.64 -15.03 26.31
CA SER A 356 22.42 -14.73 27.50
C SER A 356 22.46 -13.23 27.76
N ILE A 357 22.57 -12.87 29.04
CA ILE A 357 22.90 -11.53 29.49
C ILE A 357 23.91 -11.64 30.64
N SER A 358 24.97 -10.84 30.57
CA SER A 358 25.99 -10.81 31.60
C SER A 358 26.54 -9.41 31.79
N MET A 359 27.08 -9.16 32.98
CA MET A 359 27.80 -7.95 33.32
C MET A 359 29.03 -8.30 34.15
N ASP A 360 30.16 -7.67 33.85
CA ASP A 360 31.48 -8.06 34.36
C ASP A 360 31.91 -7.33 35.65
N GLY A 361 31.04 -6.50 36.24
CA GLY A 361 31.38 -5.66 37.39
C GLY A 361 32.24 -4.43 37.06
N SER A 362 32.59 -4.21 35.80
CA SER A 362 33.39 -3.08 35.29
C SER A 362 32.60 -2.20 34.31
N GLY A 363 31.28 -2.35 34.27
CA GLY A 363 30.41 -1.57 33.40
C GLY A 363 30.20 -2.16 32.01
N ASN A 364 30.75 -3.35 31.71
CA ASN A 364 30.57 -3.97 30.39
C ASN A 364 29.44 -5.00 30.46
N MET A 365 28.36 -4.74 29.72
CA MET A 365 27.23 -5.63 29.57
C MET A 365 27.34 -6.37 28.23
N THR A 366 27.18 -7.69 28.25
CA THR A 366 27.09 -8.50 27.03
C THR A 366 25.73 -9.18 26.93
N VAL A 367 25.06 -9.03 25.79
CA VAL A 367 23.76 -9.69 25.51
C VAL A 367 23.82 -10.43 24.18
N SER A 368 23.33 -11.66 24.17
CA SER A 368 23.21 -12.50 22.97
C SER A 368 21.85 -13.19 22.92
N GLY A 369 21.34 -13.44 21.72
CA GLY A 369 20.03 -14.07 21.52
C GLY A 369 18.87 -13.23 22.08
N ILE A 370 17.83 -13.88 22.59
CA ILE A 370 16.67 -13.19 23.17
C ILE A 370 16.68 -13.43 24.68
N VAL A 371 16.55 -12.36 25.46
CA VAL A 371 16.37 -12.40 26.91
C VAL A 371 14.98 -11.88 27.24
N TYR A 372 14.19 -12.71 27.92
CA TYR A 372 12.81 -12.41 28.30
C TYR A 372 12.71 -12.35 29.82
N ILE A 373 12.40 -11.17 30.36
CA ILE A 373 12.25 -10.89 31.79
C ILE A 373 10.76 -10.98 32.12
N ASP A 374 10.37 -12.05 32.79
CA ASP A 374 8.98 -12.38 33.09
C ASP A 374 8.62 -11.99 34.53
N GLY A 375 7.84 -10.93 34.68
CA GLY A 375 7.34 -10.44 35.97
C GLY A 375 8.26 -9.44 36.69
N GLY A 376 9.26 -8.85 36.03
CA GLY A 376 10.14 -7.86 36.64
C GLY A 376 10.53 -6.70 35.72
N GLU A 377 11.23 -5.73 36.30
CA GLU A 377 11.75 -4.54 35.63
C GLU A 377 13.16 -4.79 35.07
N PHE A 378 13.52 -4.04 34.03
CA PHE A 378 14.90 -3.92 33.56
C PHE A 378 15.35 -2.48 33.76
N ASN A 379 16.25 -2.25 34.72
CA ASN A 379 16.55 -0.90 35.17
C ASN A 379 18.04 -0.58 35.16
N LEU A 380 18.41 0.31 34.23
CA LEU A 380 19.73 0.92 34.09
C LEU A 380 19.78 2.34 34.71
N LEU A 381 18.65 2.90 35.15
CA LEU A 381 18.59 4.22 35.78
C LEU A 381 19.19 4.18 37.18
N LYS A 382 20.17 5.04 37.44
CA LYS A 382 20.60 5.32 38.82
C LYS A 382 21.04 6.76 39.00
N ASN A 383 20.61 7.34 40.13
CA ASN A 383 20.99 8.69 40.55
C ASN A 383 22.51 8.82 40.74
N GLY A 384 23.11 9.84 40.14
CA GLY A 384 24.54 10.14 40.23
C GLY A 384 25.09 10.67 38.91
N SER A 385 26.27 11.31 38.96
CA SER A 385 26.74 12.18 37.86
C SER A 385 27.55 11.51 36.76
N ASP A 386 27.84 10.20 36.79
CA ASP A 386 28.43 9.50 35.64
C ASP A 386 28.62 8.01 35.92
N LYS A 387 27.82 7.17 35.26
CA LYS A 387 27.91 5.71 35.35
C LYS A 387 27.52 5.09 34.02
N THR A 388 28.43 5.10 33.06
CA THR A 388 28.26 4.48 31.74
C THR A 388 28.22 2.96 31.85
N ILE A 389 27.25 2.33 31.19
CA ILE A 389 27.24 0.90 30.90
C ILE A 389 27.55 0.75 29.41
N THR A 390 28.61 0.03 29.09
CA THR A 390 28.99 -0.29 27.72
C THR A 390 28.35 -1.59 27.31
N TYR A 391 27.41 -1.53 26.38
CA TYR A 391 26.79 -2.71 25.80
C TYR A 391 27.65 -3.25 24.64
N THR A 392 27.85 -4.57 24.61
CA THR A 392 28.42 -5.30 23.47
C THR A 392 27.54 -6.51 23.16
N GLY A 393 27.28 -6.81 21.89
CA GLY A 393 26.54 -8.00 21.48
C GLY A 393 25.47 -7.70 20.43
N THR A 394 24.63 -8.72 20.17
CA THR A 394 23.57 -8.69 19.15
C THR A 394 22.24 -9.19 19.71
N GLY A 395 22.07 -9.13 21.03
CA GLY A 395 20.91 -9.68 21.72
C GLY A 395 19.80 -8.66 21.97
N SER A 396 18.57 -9.17 22.03
CA SER A 396 17.35 -8.41 22.33
C SER A 396 16.88 -8.66 23.75
N ILE A 397 16.44 -7.60 24.44
CA ILE A 397 15.84 -7.70 25.78
C ILE A 397 14.35 -7.38 25.66
N VAL A 398 13.53 -8.24 26.26
CA VAL A 398 12.08 -8.09 26.38
C VAL A 398 11.75 -8.15 27.87
N ALA A 399 11.06 -7.15 28.40
CA ALA A 399 10.57 -7.16 29.77
C ALA A 399 9.06 -6.99 29.78
N THR A 400 8.38 -7.74 30.67
CA THR A 400 6.94 -7.55 30.91
C THR A 400 6.65 -6.38 31.84
N GLY A 401 7.63 -5.96 32.65
CA GLY A 401 7.58 -4.76 33.48
C GLY A 401 8.22 -3.56 32.79
N ASP A 402 8.51 -2.52 33.57
CA ASP A 402 9.08 -1.29 33.04
C ASP A 402 10.55 -1.46 32.63
N VAL A 403 10.92 -0.75 31.56
CA VAL A 403 12.29 -0.65 31.06
C VAL A 403 12.76 0.77 31.25
N HIS A 404 13.86 0.90 31.99
CA HIS A 404 14.46 2.15 32.37
C HIS A 404 15.89 2.16 31.82
N VAL A 405 16.17 3.02 30.83
CA VAL A 405 17.47 3.12 30.14
C VAL A 405 18.18 4.40 30.53
#